data_AF-A0A7X9HYN2-F1
#
_entry.id   AF-A0A7X9HYN2-F1
#
_cell.length_a   1.000
_cell.length_b   1.000
_cell.length_c   1.000
_cell.angle_alpha   90.00
_cell.angle_beta   90.00
_cell.angle_gamma   90.00
#
_symmetry.space_group_name_H-M   'P 1'
#
loop_
_entity.id
_entity.type
_entity.pdbx_description
1 polymer ?
#
loop_
_entity_poly.entity_id
_entity_poly.type
_entity_poly.pdbx_seq_one_letter_code
_entity_poly.pdbx_strand_id
1 'polypeptide(L)'
;MYQYAYRERLEEKDKDQVDLDTSTMSYTPTKNIPYTNIYTKLIVGILGLILASLILAYSAPMISKDFNISEYVLGLTVIGIGTSIPMVITSIKSAFKGYVDIIIGNVFGSTIANITLGIGFVAMIKPLSTSQESIDDMYYFNILNIVVILSLLIEMKLFGGNKILSKLSGAVIVFSYLCYLATKFL
;
A
#
# COMPACT_ATOMS: atom_id res chain seq x y z
N MET A 1 -5.35 1.15 -16.17
CA MET A 1 -6.74 1.56 -15.76
C MET A 1 -7.09 2.97 -16.23
N TYR A 2 -6.11 3.87 -16.33
CA TYR A 2 -6.24 5.23 -16.87
C TYR A 2 -6.84 5.29 -18.29
N GLN A 3 -6.34 4.44 -19.21
CA GLN A 3 -6.82 4.35 -20.60
C GLN A 3 -8.29 3.88 -20.71
N TYR A 4 -8.70 2.93 -19.86
CA TYR A 4 -10.09 2.47 -19.79
C TYR A 4 -11.03 3.57 -19.30
N ALA A 5 -10.60 4.28 -18.25
CA ALA A 5 -11.34 5.41 -17.70
C ALA A 5 -11.42 6.61 -18.66
N TYR A 6 -10.47 6.75 -19.60
CA TYR A 6 -10.47 7.72 -20.68
C TYR A 6 -11.44 7.31 -21.80
N ARG A 7 -11.43 6.03 -22.22
CA ARG A 7 -12.34 5.47 -23.23
C ARG A 7 -13.83 5.57 -22.84
N GLU A 8 -14.15 5.44 -21.55
CA GLU A 8 -15.52 5.64 -21.04
C GLU A 8 -16.03 7.09 -21.16
N ARG A 9 -15.13 8.07 -21.31
CA ARG A 9 -15.48 9.48 -21.48
C ARG A 9 -15.68 9.90 -22.93
N LEU A 10 -15.43 8.98 -23.87
CA LEU A 10 -15.57 9.25 -25.29
C LEU A 10 -16.98 8.96 -25.74
N GLU A 11 -17.50 9.82 -26.62
CA GLU A 11 -18.77 9.59 -27.29
C GLU A 11 -18.69 8.29 -28.10
N GLU A 12 -19.82 7.62 -28.29
CA GLU A 12 -19.87 6.26 -28.87
C GLU A 12 -19.20 6.17 -30.25
N LYS A 13 -19.21 7.27 -31.00
CA LYS A 13 -18.57 7.44 -32.30
C LYS A 13 -17.03 7.53 -32.24
N ASP A 14 -16.46 7.97 -31.12
CA ASP A 14 -15.01 8.10 -30.93
C ASP A 14 -14.39 6.80 -30.37
N LYS A 15 -15.18 5.88 -29.82
CA LYS A 15 -14.70 4.62 -29.21
C LYS A 15 -14.07 3.65 -30.21
N ASP A 16 -14.44 3.75 -31.48
CA ASP A 16 -13.94 2.91 -32.58
C ASP A 16 -12.69 3.49 -33.25
N GLN A 17 -12.33 4.76 -32.95
CA GLN A 17 -11.14 5.44 -33.50
C GLN A 17 -9.98 5.56 -32.51
N VAL A 18 -10.15 5.14 -31.25
CA VAL A 18 -9.09 5.20 -30.24
C VAL A 18 -8.25 3.94 -30.29
N ASP A 19 -7.14 4.02 -31.02
CA ASP A 19 -6.00 3.14 -30.79
C ASP A 19 -5.56 3.30 -29.33
N LEU A 20 -5.52 2.18 -28.59
CA LEU A 20 -4.98 2.16 -27.23
C LEU A 20 -3.50 2.56 -27.32
N ASP A 21 -3.21 3.83 -27.01
CA ASP A 21 -1.85 4.35 -27.02
C ASP A 21 -1.05 3.70 -25.87
N THR A 22 -0.43 2.58 -26.23
CA THR A 22 0.46 1.79 -25.37
C THR A 22 1.76 2.53 -25.06
N SER A 23 2.01 3.73 -25.61
CA SER A 23 3.11 4.60 -25.18
C SER A 23 3.00 5.01 -23.70
N THR A 24 1.81 4.92 -23.12
CA THR A 24 1.57 5.09 -21.68
C THR A 24 1.92 3.86 -20.84
N MET A 25 2.08 2.67 -21.44
CA MET A 25 2.75 1.56 -20.75
C MET A 25 4.20 1.97 -20.52
N SER A 26 4.51 2.23 -19.26
CA SER A 26 5.82 2.73 -18.83
C SER A 26 6.90 1.69 -19.11
N TYR A 27 7.51 1.74 -20.30
CA TYR A 27 8.77 1.08 -20.58
C TYR A 27 9.85 1.83 -19.78
N THR A 28 10.44 1.19 -18.77
CA THR A 28 11.67 1.72 -18.19
C THR A 28 12.78 1.33 -19.16
N PRO A 29 13.41 2.28 -19.89
CA PRO A 29 14.45 1.90 -20.82
C PRO A 29 15.65 1.36 -20.04
N THR A 30 15.80 0.03 -20.00
CA THR A 30 16.99 -0.68 -19.51
C THR A 30 18.11 -0.67 -20.55
N LYS A 31 18.11 0.34 -21.43
CA LYS A 31 19.11 0.48 -22.48
C LYS A 31 20.44 0.83 -21.81
N ASN A 32 21.33 -0.16 -21.71
CA ASN A 32 22.74 -0.10 -21.26
C ASN A 32 23.03 -0.35 -19.76
N ILE A 33 22.22 -1.12 -19.03
CA ILE A 33 22.65 -1.64 -17.71
C ILE A 33 23.09 -3.10 -17.88
N PRO A 34 24.35 -3.46 -17.54
CA PRO A 34 24.78 -4.86 -17.64
C PRO A 34 23.95 -5.72 -16.69
N TYR A 35 23.48 -6.87 -17.17
CA TYR A 35 22.60 -7.78 -16.42
C TYR A 35 23.16 -8.16 -15.03
N THR A 36 24.48 -8.30 -14.93
CA THR A 36 25.18 -8.56 -13.66
C THR A 36 24.84 -7.51 -12.60
N ASN A 37 24.80 -6.22 -12.96
CA ASN A 37 24.48 -5.15 -12.01
C ASN A 37 23.01 -5.17 -11.57
N ILE A 38 22.11 -5.73 -12.38
CA ILE A 38 20.70 -5.89 -12.03
C ILE A 38 20.55 -7.01 -11.00
N TYR A 39 21.13 -8.19 -11.27
CA TYR A 39 21.08 -9.32 -10.35
C TYR A 39 21.76 -9.01 -9.01
N THR A 40 22.92 -8.35 -9.03
CA THR A 40 23.60 -7.95 -7.78
C THR A 40 22.72 -7.02 -6.96
N LYS A 41 22.11 -6.00 -7.57
CA LYS A 41 21.21 -5.07 -6.85
C LYS A 41 19.97 -5.77 -6.28
N LEU A 42 19.39 -6.72 -7.03
CA LEU A 42 18.25 -7.51 -6.56
C LEU A 42 18.63 -8.38 -5.37
N ILE A 43 19.73 -9.13 -5.46
CA ILE A 43 20.18 -10.00 -4.37
C ILE A 43 20.50 -9.19 -3.12
N VAL A 44 21.27 -8.11 -3.25
CA VAL A 44 21.59 -7.23 -2.11
C VAL A 44 20.33 -6.62 -1.50
N GLY A 45 19.37 -6.19 -2.34
CA GLY A 45 18.08 -5.66 -1.86
C GLY A 45 17.27 -6.70 -1.09
N ILE A 46 17.15 -7.91 -1.62
CA ILE A 46 16.43 -9.02 -0.97
C ILE A 46 17.09 -9.38 0.37
N LEU A 47 18.42 -9.53 0.39
CA LEU A 47 19.15 -9.80 1.63
C LEU A 47 18.95 -8.68 2.65
N GLY A 48 19.00 -7.42 2.23
CA GLY A 48 18.72 -6.27 3.11
C GLY A 48 17.31 -6.31 3.71
N LEU A 49 16.30 -6.65 2.91
CA LEU A 49 14.92 -6.78 3.39
C LEU A 49 14.75 -7.95 4.38
N ILE A 50 15.40 -9.09 4.11
CA ILE A 50 15.38 -10.24 5.02
C ILE A 50 16.03 -9.86 6.36
N LEU A 51 17.22 -9.24 6.32
CA LEU A 51 17.92 -8.81 7.53
C LEU A 51 17.10 -7.80 8.33
N ALA A 52 16.51 -6.80 7.67
CA ALA A 52 15.65 -5.81 8.33
C ALA A 52 14.44 -6.46 9.00
N SER A 53 13.79 -7.41 8.32
CA SER A 53 12.66 -8.16 8.86
C SER A 53 13.05 -8.99 10.09
N LEU A 54 14.19 -9.68 10.04
CA LEU A 54 14.72 -10.44 11.17
C LEU A 54 15.02 -9.53 12.37
N ILE A 55 15.72 -8.41 12.15
CA ILE A 55 16.05 -7.45 13.21
C ILE A 55 14.77 -6.90 13.87
N LEU A 56 13.76 -6.53 13.07
CA LEU A 56 12.47 -6.06 13.59
C LEU A 56 11.76 -7.13 14.42
N ALA A 57 11.73 -8.38 13.92
CA ALA A 57 11.10 -9.49 14.64
C ALA A 57 11.78 -9.81 15.98
N TYR A 58 13.12 -9.76 16.03
CA TYR A 58 13.87 -10.00 17.27
C TYR A 58 13.80 -8.82 18.25
N SER A 59 13.73 -7.59 17.76
CA SER A 59 13.71 -6.39 18.62
C SER A 59 12.31 -6.11 19.20
N ALA A 60 11.25 -6.54 18.51
CA ALA A 60 9.87 -6.26 18.90
C ALA A 60 9.51 -6.67 20.34
N PRO A 61 9.82 -7.89 20.83
CA PRO A 61 9.54 -8.27 22.21
C PRO A 61 10.36 -7.49 23.25
N MET A 62 11.58 -7.05 22.88
CA MET A 62 12.44 -6.24 23.77
C MET A 62 11.83 -4.85 23.95
N ILE A 63 11.43 -4.21 22.85
CA ILE A 63 10.78 -2.90 22.85
C ILE A 63 9.43 -2.96 23.60
N SER A 64 8.64 -4.02 23.41
CA SER A 64 7.38 -4.20 24.14
C SER A 64 7.60 -4.20 25.66
N LYS A 65 8.65 -4.88 26.14
CA LYS A 65 9.00 -4.93 27.58
C LYS A 65 9.52 -3.59 28.10
N ASP A 66 10.41 -2.94 27.37
CA ASP A 66 11.05 -1.69 27.81
C ASP A 66 10.07 -0.52 27.87
N PHE A 67 9.10 -0.48 26.95
CA PHE A 67 8.11 0.61 26.84
C PHE A 67 6.75 0.28 27.48
N ASN A 68 6.56 -0.93 28.01
CA ASN A 68 5.27 -1.41 28.56
C ASN A 68 4.10 -1.31 27.56
N ILE A 69 4.37 -1.52 26.27
CA ILE A 69 3.36 -1.47 25.20
C ILE A 69 3.03 -2.91 24.78
N SER A 70 1.76 -3.20 24.47
CA SER A 70 1.36 -4.54 24.03
C SER A 70 2.07 -4.95 22.74
N GLU A 71 2.42 -6.24 22.64
CA GLU A 71 3.00 -6.80 21.40
C GLU A 71 2.07 -6.61 20.19
N TYR A 72 0.75 -6.54 20.44
CA TYR A 72 -0.26 -6.23 19.45
C TYR A 72 -0.08 -4.82 18.86
N VAL A 73 -0.04 -3.78 19.70
CA VAL A 73 0.13 -2.39 19.26
C VAL A 73 1.48 -2.23 18.56
N LEU A 74 2.54 -2.88 19.06
CA LEU A 74 3.86 -2.83 18.43
C LEU A 74 3.87 -3.52 17.05
N GLY A 75 3.16 -4.63 16.91
CA GLY A 75 2.93 -5.31 15.63
C GLY A 75 2.15 -4.46 14.63
N LEU A 76 1.08 -3.82 15.08
CA LEU A 76 0.24 -2.92 14.28
C LEU A 76 1.03 -1.69 13.78
N THR A 77 1.89 -1.14 14.63
CA THR A 77 2.57 0.14 14.39
C THR A 77 3.95 -0.06 13.79
N VAL A 78 4.95 -0.42 14.61
CA VAL A 78 6.35 -0.45 14.21
C VAL A 78 6.60 -1.51 13.13
N ILE A 79 6.08 -2.73 13.33
CA ILE A 79 6.28 -3.82 12.37
C ILE A 79 5.45 -3.57 11.10
N GLY A 80 4.18 -3.19 11.25
CA GLY A 80 3.29 -2.87 10.13
C GLY A 80 3.80 -1.71 9.24
N ILE A 81 4.23 -0.61 9.86
CA ILE A 81 4.83 0.52 9.15
C ILE A 81 6.17 0.10 8.54
N GLY A 82 7.03 -0.57 9.31
CA GLY A 82 8.38 -0.97 8.88
C GLY A 82 8.37 -1.84 7.62
N THR A 83 7.47 -2.81 7.55
CA THR A 83 7.29 -3.67 6.36
C THR A 83 6.73 -2.91 5.15
N SER A 84 6.04 -1.80 5.38
CA SER A 84 5.42 -0.97 4.33
C SER A 84 6.32 0.15 3.81
N ILE A 85 7.42 0.49 4.49
CA ILE A 85 8.36 1.54 4.08
C ILE A 85 8.86 1.37 2.63
N PRO A 86 9.34 0.19 2.19
CA PRO A 86 9.86 0.02 0.83
C PRO A 86 8.79 0.31 -0.24
N MET A 87 7.54 -0.06 0.06
CA MET A 87 6.41 0.15 -0.82
C MET A 87 6.03 1.62 -0.89
N VAL A 88 6.00 2.31 0.25
CA VAL A 88 5.76 3.75 0.31
C VAL A 88 6.81 4.52 -0.49
N ILE A 89 8.10 4.18 -0.32
CA ILE A 89 9.20 4.78 -1.08
C ILE A 89 9.01 4.56 -2.59
N THR A 90 8.63 3.35 -2.99
CA THR A 90 8.42 3.01 -4.41
C THR A 90 7.22 3.77 -5.00
N SER A 91 6.12 3.88 -4.26
CA SER A 91 4.94 4.67 -4.64
C SER A 91 5.26 6.16 -4.75
N ILE A 92 5.99 6.73 -3.79
CA ILE A 92 6.39 8.15 -3.81
C ILE A 92 7.29 8.44 -5.03
N LYS A 93 8.30 7.60 -5.27
CA LYS A 93 9.18 7.75 -6.45
C LYS A 93 8.41 7.63 -7.76
N SER A 94 7.43 6.74 -7.82
CA SER A 94 6.58 6.55 -8.99
C SER A 94 5.62 7.72 -9.18
N ALA A 95 5.08 8.29 -8.10
CA ALA A 95 4.23 9.48 -8.12
C ALA A 95 4.97 10.70 -8.69
N PHE A 96 6.21 10.94 -8.25
CA PHE A 96 7.04 12.03 -8.82
C PHE A 96 7.34 11.86 -10.31
N LYS A 97 7.34 10.63 -10.81
CA LYS A 97 7.55 10.31 -12.23
C LYS A 97 6.25 10.19 -13.02
N GLY A 98 5.09 10.36 -12.39
CA GLY A 98 3.78 10.22 -13.05
C GLY A 98 3.39 8.77 -13.39
N TYR A 99 4.06 7.76 -12.82
CA TYR A 99 3.81 6.34 -13.12
C TYR A 99 2.65 5.79 -12.29
N VAL A 100 1.43 6.21 -12.64
CA VAL A 100 0.21 5.86 -11.89
C VAL A 100 -0.07 4.35 -11.88
N ASP A 101 0.14 3.65 -13.01
CA ASP A 101 -0.12 2.21 -13.08
C ASP A 101 0.83 1.40 -12.15
N ILE A 102 2.07 1.87 -11.95
CA ILE A 102 3.01 1.25 -10.99
C ILE A 102 2.54 1.46 -9.55
N ILE A 103 2.03 2.65 -9.22
CA ILE A 103 1.49 2.95 -7.88
C ILE A 103 0.29 2.06 -7.57
N ILE A 104 -0.65 1.94 -8.52
CA ILE A 104 -1.83 1.08 -8.37
C ILE A 104 -1.40 -0.38 -8.21
N GLY A 105 -0.52 -0.86 -9.08
CA GLY A 105 0.01 -2.22 -9.00
C GLY A 105 0.69 -2.51 -7.66
N ASN A 106 1.48 -1.57 -7.14
CA ASN A 106 2.14 -1.69 -5.84
C ASN A 106 1.13 -1.80 -4.69
N VAL A 107 0.11 -0.93 -4.65
CA VAL A 107 -0.89 -0.90 -3.57
C VAL A 107 -1.78 -2.14 -3.56
N PHE A 108 -2.33 -2.51 -4.72
CA PHE A 108 -3.21 -3.68 -4.80
C PHE A 108 -2.43 -4.98 -4.70
N GLY A 109 -1.28 -5.07 -5.36
CA GLY A 109 -0.42 -6.26 -5.32
C GLY A 109 0.07 -6.57 -3.91
N SER A 110 0.51 -5.55 -3.16
CA SER A 110 0.95 -5.74 -1.77
C SER A 110 -0.19 -6.18 -0.85
N THR A 111 -1.39 -5.61 -1.03
CA THR A 111 -2.55 -5.96 -0.22
C THR A 111 -2.95 -7.42 -0.44
N ILE A 112 -3.02 -7.85 -1.71
CA ILE A 112 -3.31 -9.24 -2.07
C ILE A 112 -2.23 -10.18 -1.52
N ALA A 113 -0.95 -9.81 -1.66
CA ALA A 113 0.16 -10.60 -1.13
C ALA A 113 0.11 -10.71 0.40
N ASN A 114 -0.14 -9.62 1.13
CA ASN A 114 -0.22 -9.62 2.59
C ASN A 114 -1.38 -10.49 3.10
N ILE A 115 -2.55 -10.42 2.45
CA ILE A 115 -3.69 -11.26 2.85
C ILE A 115 -3.42 -12.73 2.50
N THR A 116 -2.94 -13.01 1.29
CA THR A 116 -2.80 -14.39 0.80
C THR A 116 -1.60 -15.10 1.43
N LEU A 117 -0.42 -14.46 1.40
CA LEU A 117 0.83 -15.04 1.89
C LEU A 117 1.05 -14.74 3.38
N GLY A 118 0.73 -13.53 3.84
CA GLY A 118 0.94 -13.13 5.23
C GLY A 118 -0.06 -13.77 6.19
N ILE A 119 -1.35 -13.76 5.85
CA ILE A 119 -2.41 -14.32 6.71
C ILE A 119 -2.79 -15.72 6.27
N GLY A 120 -3.17 -15.90 5.00
CA GLY A 120 -3.71 -17.16 4.47
C GLY A 120 -2.70 -18.32 4.56
N PHE A 121 -1.51 -18.14 4.00
CA PHE A 121 -0.49 -19.18 4.00
C PHE A 121 0.03 -19.50 5.41
N VAL A 122 0.19 -18.49 6.27
CA VAL A 122 0.58 -18.71 7.67
C VAL A 122 -0.50 -19.47 8.44
N ALA A 123 -1.78 -19.14 8.24
CA ALA A 123 -2.90 -19.82 8.87
C ALA A 123 -3.01 -21.30 8.47
N MET A 124 -2.59 -21.67 7.26
CA MET A 124 -2.53 -23.07 6.81
C MET A 124 -1.47 -23.89 7.57
N ILE A 125 -0.37 -23.24 7.98
CA ILE A 125 0.73 -23.90 8.70
C ILE A 125 0.44 -23.94 10.21
N LYS A 126 -0.05 -22.82 10.77
CA LYS A 126 -0.34 -22.68 12.19
C LYS A 126 -1.64 -21.90 12.38
N PRO A 127 -2.62 -22.42 13.13
CA PRO A 127 -3.83 -21.68 13.47
C PRO A 127 -3.49 -20.33 14.11
N LEU A 128 -4.10 -19.27 13.61
CA LEU A 128 -3.91 -17.91 14.13
C LEU A 128 -4.70 -17.76 15.43
N SER A 129 -4.03 -17.31 16.49
CA SER A 129 -4.67 -16.91 17.74
C SER A 129 -5.11 -15.46 17.64
N THR A 130 -6.39 -15.19 17.88
CA THR A 130 -6.95 -13.84 17.94
C THR A 130 -7.18 -13.42 19.39
N SER A 131 -6.79 -12.18 19.73
CA SER A 131 -7.16 -11.55 20.99
C SER A 131 -8.46 -10.74 20.82
N GLN A 132 -9.18 -10.50 21.91
CA GLN A 132 -10.35 -9.61 21.88
C GLN A 132 -9.96 -8.20 21.41
N GLU A 133 -8.79 -7.71 21.84
CA GLU A 133 -8.20 -6.45 21.38
C GLU A 133 -8.06 -6.40 19.85
N SER A 134 -7.58 -7.48 19.22
CA SER A 134 -7.45 -7.56 17.77
C SER A 134 -8.79 -7.58 17.04
N ILE A 135 -9.82 -8.18 17.64
CA ILE A 135 -11.16 -8.26 17.04
C ILE A 135 -11.82 -6.89 17.07
N ASP A 136 -11.84 -6.25 18.24
CA ASP A 136 -12.43 -4.93 18.43
C ASP A 136 -11.76 -3.92 17.50
N ASP A 137 -10.43 -3.95 17.43
CA ASP A 137 -9.68 -3.05 16.55
C ASP A 137 -10.00 -3.28 15.07
N MET A 138 -10.14 -4.54 14.64
CA MET A 138 -10.56 -4.86 13.28
C MET A 138 -11.91 -4.22 12.96
N TYR A 139 -12.88 -4.23 13.87
CA TYR A 139 -14.18 -3.58 13.65
C TYR A 139 -14.06 -2.06 13.52
N TYR A 140 -13.41 -1.39 14.47
CA TYR A 140 -13.26 0.07 14.45
C TYR A 140 -12.47 0.55 13.23
N PHE A 141 -11.38 -0.14 12.89
CA PHE A 141 -10.56 0.18 11.72
C PHE A 141 -11.33 -0.02 10.41
N ASN A 142 -12.14 -1.07 10.28
CA ASN A 142 -12.96 -1.28 9.08
C ASN A 142 -14.03 -0.20 8.93
N ILE A 143 -14.68 0.22 10.03
CA ILE A 143 -15.66 1.32 9.99
C ILE A 143 -14.98 2.61 9.53
N LEU A 144 -13.81 2.94 10.10
CA LEU A 144 -13.02 4.10 9.68
C LEU A 144 -12.68 4.06 8.19
N ASN A 145 -12.18 2.92 7.69
CA ASN A 145 -11.86 2.75 6.27
C ASN A 145 -13.07 2.91 5.36
N ILE A 146 -14.23 2.36 5.75
CA ILE A 146 -15.47 2.52 4.97
C ILE A 146 -15.86 4.00 4.90
N VAL A 147 -15.81 4.72 6.02
CA VAL A 147 -16.12 6.17 6.05
C VAL A 147 -15.15 6.95 5.16
N VAL A 148 -13.85 6.66 5.25
CA VAL A 148 -12.83 7.31 4.42
C VAL A 148 -13.09 7.00 2.93
N ILE A 149 -13.29 5.74 2.55
CA ILE A 149 -13.56 5.35 1.16
C ILE A 149 -14.83 6.02 0.63
N LEU A 150 -15.92 6.03 1.41
CA LEU A 150 -17.16 6.69 1.03
C LEU A 150 -16.97 8.20 0.85
N SER A 151 -16.21 8.85 1.74
CA SER A 151 -15.90 10.27 1.62
C SER A 151 -15.14 10.59 0.33
N LEU A 152 -14.20 9.73 -0.07
CA LEU A 152 -13.45 9.86 -1.32
C LEU A 152 -14.34 9.64 -2.54
N LEU A 153 -15.23 8.63 -2.51
CA LEU A 153 -16.17 8.36 -3.60
C LEU A 153 -17.16 9.51 -3.79
N ILE A 154 -17.62 10.10 -2.68
CA ILE A 154 -18.47 11.30 -2.69
C ILE A 154 -17.72 12.48 -3.30
N GLU A 155 -16.47 12.73 -2.90
CA GLU A 155 -15.63 13.78 -3.49
C GLU A 155 -15.46 13.57 -5.01
N MET A 156 -15.16 12.35 -5.44
CA MET A 156 -15.00 12.00 -6.86
C MET A 156 -16.31 12.18 -7.66
N LYS A 157 -17.48 11.99 -7.05
CA LYS A 157 -18.79 12.15 -7.70
C LYS A 157 -19.28 13.60 -7.69
N LEU A 158 -19.04 14.33 -6.59
CA LEU A 158 -19.47 15.73 -6.41
C LEU A 158 -18.65 16.71 -7.26
N PHE A 159 -17.35 16.46 -7.45
CA PHE A 159 -16.47 17.36 -8.21
C PHE A 159 -16.50 17.17 -9.73
N GLY A 160 -17.56 16.54 -10.27
CA GLY A 160 -17.91 16.64 -11.69
C GLY A 160 -16.75 16.38 -12.65
N GLY A 161 -16.38 15.12 -12.84
CA GLY A 161 -15.63 14.72 -14.02
C GLY A 161 -14.10 14.86 -13.98
N ASN A 162 -13.48 15.25 -12.87
CA ASN A 162 -12.02 15.08 -12.69
C ASN A 162 -11.73 13.88 -11.79
N LYS A 163 -11.30 12.76 -12.41
CA LYS A 163 -10.96 11.45 -11.78
C LYS A 163 -9.65 11.51 -10.98
N ILE A 164 -9.26 12.67 -10.45
CA ILE A 164 -7.95 12.88 -9.82
C ILE A 164 -8.18 13.11 -8.32
N LEU A 165 -7.58 12.26 -7.48
CA LEU A 165 -7.55 12.45 -6.04
C LEU A 165 -6.86 13.79 -5.71
N SER A 166 -7.53 14.64 -4.93
CA SER A 166 -6.94 15.90 -4.48
C SER A 166 -5.83 15.66 -3.46
N LYS A 167 -4.87 16.58 -3.41
CA LYS A 167 -3.86 16.62 -2.33
C LYS A 167 -4.53 16.70 -0.95
N LEU A 168 -5.69 17.35 -0.88
CA LEU A 168 -6.47 17.48 0.34
C LEU A 168 -7.01 16.12 0.80
N SER A 169 -7.59 15.34 -0.12
CA SER A 169 -8.09 13.99 0.19
C SER A 169 -6.96 13.09 0.69
N GLY A 170 -5.78 13.16 0.04
CA GLY A 170 -4.58 12.47 0.49
C GLY A 170 -4.16 12.87 1.92
N ALA A 171 -4.18 14.16 2.24
CA ALA A 171 -3.88 14.65 3.58
C ALA A 171 -4.90 14.18 4.63
N VAL A 172 -6.20 14.14 4.29
CA VAL A 172 -7.26 13.63 5.16
C VAL A 172 -7.04 12.14 5.47
N ILE A 173 -6.68 11.32 4.47
CA ILE A 173 -6.37 9.90 4.69
C ILE A 173 -5.21 9.75 5.68
N VAL A 174 -4.09 10.44 5.42
CA VAL A 174 -2.91 10.38 6.31
C VAL A 174 -3.26 10.85 7.71
N PHE A 175 -3.99 11.95 7.85
CA PHE A 175 -4.41 12.48 9.13
C PHE A 175 -5.32 11.50 9.88
N SER A 176 -6.32 10.93 9.21
CA SER A 176 -7.22 9.94 9.81
C SER A 176 -6.46 8.70 10.32
N TYR A 177 -5.46 8.24 9.56
CA TYR A 177 -4.59 7.14 9.97
C TYR A 177 -3.72 7.51 11.18
N LEU A 178 -3.14 8.72 11.22
CA LEU A 178 -2.36 9.19 12.37
C LEU A 178 -3.21 9.34 13.64
N CYS A 179 -4.44 9.85 13.52
CA CYS A 179 -5.39 9.91 14.64
C CYS A 179 -5.71 8.51 15.16
N TYR A 180 -5.98 7.56 14.27
CA TYR A 180 -6.22 6.16 14.64
C TYR A 180 -5.00 5.53 15.34
N LEU A 181 -3.78 5.78 14.86
CA LEU A 181 -2.58 5.30 15.54
C LEU A 181 -2.42 5.91 16.93
N ALA A 182 -2.70 7.20 17.08
CA ALA A 182 -2.61 7.87 18.37
C ALA A 182 -3.53 7.25 19.42
N THR A 183 -4.75 6.81 19.05
CA THR A 183 -5.67 6.14 19.99
C THR A 183 -5.21 4.75 20.40
N LYS A 184 -4.11 4.21 19.85
CA LYS A 184 -3.53 2.91 20.26
C LYS A 184 -2.41 3.03 21.29
N PHE A 185 -1.86 4.22 21.47
CA PHE A 185 -0.84 4.50 22.48
C PHE A 185 -1.42 5.16 23.74
N LEU A 186 -2.71 5.54 23.71
CA LEU A 186 -3.49 6.13 24.80
C LEU A 186 -4.26 5.05 25.54
#